data_AF-A0A673VZR3-F1
#
_entry.id   AF-A0A673VZR3-F1
#
_cell.length_a   1.000
_cell.length_b   1.000
_cell.length_c   1.000
_cell.angle_alpha   90.00
_cell.angle_beta   90.00
_cell.angle_gamma   90.00
#
_symmetry.space_group_name_H-M   'P 1'
#
loop_
_entity.id
_entity.type
_entity.pdbx_description
1 polymer ?
#
loop_
_entity_poly.entity_id
_entity_poly.type
_entity_poly.pdbx_seq_one_letter_code
_entity_poly.pdbx_strand_id
1 'polypeptide(L)'
;MQLFREVRNQYTQAVRNAKASFFKQKFASCNSNSKKFWDIVKSMENKNTSSQLPTALRIGNSVTTDKPTIIENFNKHFSTAGHAFHLTTPTAFNSTAPPTATRPSLPHFSFSQIHSADVLKELQNLDPYKSAGLDNLDPFFLKLSAEIIATPITSLFNLSFVSSEIPIDWKAAAVIPLFKGGDTLDPNCYRPISILPCLSKVFESQVNKQITDYFESHRTLSAMQSGFRAGHGCTSATLKVLNDIVTAIDKKQYCAAVFIDLAKAFDSVNHHILIGRLSSLGFSNDCVAWFTNYFSDRVQCVKSEGLLSGPLAVSMGVPQGSILGPTLFSVYINDVALAAGESLIHLYADDTILYTSGPSLDTVLTTLQTSFNAIQLSFRGLQLLLNTSKTKCMLFNRSLPAPARPSSITSLDGSNLEFVDNYKYLGVWLDCKLSFQTHINHLQSKVKSRIGFLFRNKASFTHAAKHTLVKLTI
;
A
#
# COMPACT_ATOMS: atom_id res chain seq x y z
N MET A 1 33.29 32.19 34.97
CA MET A 1 33.36 31.16 33.91
C MET A 1 33.39 29.73 34.47
N GLN A 2 34.19 29.41 35.49
CA GLN A 2 34.29 28.05 36.06
C GLN A 2 33.00 27.61 36.80
N LEU A 3 32.47 28.44 37.70
CA LEU A 3 31.22 28.17 38.44
C LEU A 3 30.03 27.88 37.50
N PHE A 4 29.90 28.63 36.40
CA PHE A 4 28.87 28.38 35.39
C PHE A 4 29.02 26.99 34.75
N ARG A 5 30.24 26.54 34.43
CA ARG A 5 30.48 25.21 33.85
C ARG A 5 30.11 24.11 34.84
N GLU A 6 30.44 24.27 36.12
CA GLU A 6 30.12 23.32 37.18
C GLU A 6 28.61 23.19 37.39
N VAL A 7 27.90 24.31 37.57
CA VAL A 7 26.45 24.33 37.76
C VAL A 7 25.72 23.76 36.53
N ARG A 8 26.14 24.15 35.31
CA ARG A 8 25.59 23.59 34.07
C ARG A 8 25.79 22.08 33.99
N ASN A 9 26.95 21.57 34.38
CA ASN A 9 27.24 20.13 34.37
C ASN A 9 26.38 19.39 35.41
N GLN A 10 26.21 19.94 36.62
CA GLN A 10 25.32 19.39 37.65
C GLN A 10 23.86 19.35 37.17
N TYR A 11 23.35 20.45 36.63
CA TYR A 11 22.02 20.52 36.05
C TYR A 11 21.82 19.48 34.94
N THR A 12 22.77 19.41 34.00
CA THR A 12 22.72 18.43 32.88
C THR A 12 22.71 17.00 33.40
N GLN A 13 23.49 16.70 34.45
CA GLN A 13 23.53 15.38 35.06
C GLN A 13 22.22 15.04 35.78
N ALA A 14 21.64 15.99 36.53
CA ALA A 14 20.35 15.82 37.19
C ALA A 14 19.23 15.53 36.19
N VAL A 15 19.16 16.28 35.08
CA VAL A 15 18.19 16.05 34.00
C VAL A 15 18.37 14.66 33.37
N ARG A 16 19.61 14.23 33.12
CA ARG A 16 19.90 12.90 32.56
C ARG A 16 19.47 11.78 33.52
N ASN A 17 19.76 11.93 34.82
CA ASN A 17 19.38 10.96 35.83
C ASN A 17 17.86 10.85 35.97
N ALA A 18 17.15 11.99 36.01
CA ALA A 18 15.69 12.02 36.09
C ALA A 18 15.04 11.32 34.87
N LYS A 19 15.50 11.64 33.65
CA LYS A 19 15.04 10.96 32.41
C LYS A 19 15.32 9.47 32.45
N ALA A 20 16.52 9.06 32.87
CA ALA A 20 16.88 7.66 32.96
C ALA A 20 15.99 6.90 33.95
N SER A 21 15.74 7.46 35.13
CA SER A 21 14.85 6.86 36.14
C SER A 21 13.41 6.72 35.65
N PHE A 22 12.87 7.75 34.99
CA PHE A 22 11.52 7.71 34.41
C PHE A 22 11.35 6.56 33.40
N PHE A 23 12.28 6.41 32.45
CA PHE A 23 12.20 5.35 31.45
C PHE A 23 12.48 3.97 32.04
N LYS A 24 13.39 3.84 33.03
CA LYS A 24 13.58 2.57 33.75
C LYS A 24 12.29 2.07 34.39
N GLN A 25 11.54 2.96 35.03
CA GLN A 25 10.24 2.60 35.64
C GLN A 25 9.23 2.17 34.57
N LYS A 26 9.13 2.91 33.45
CA LYS A 26 8.28 2.50 32.32
C LYS A 26 8.65 1.12 31.79
N PHE A 27 9.93 0.84 31.57
CA PHE A 27 10.36 -0.49 31.11
C PHE A 27 10.15 -1.58 32.15
N ALA A 28 10.24 -1.29 33.45
CA ALA A 28 9.93 -2.25 34.50
C ALA A 28 8.44 -2.68 34.48
N SER A 29 7.54 -1.79 34.05
CA SER A 29 6.11 -2.10 33.87
C SER A 29 5.80 -2.94 32.62
N CYS A 30 6.79 -3.21 31.76
CA CYS A 30 6.61 -4.06 30.59
C CYS A 30 6.69 -5.55 30.99
N ASN A 31 5.54 -6.14 31.33
CA ASN A 31 5.39 -7.58 31.55
C ASN A 31 5.50 -8.36 30.21
N SER A 32 6.67 -8.36 29.57
CA SER A 32 6.97 -9.08 28.32
C SER A 32 6.16 -8.66 27.08
N ASN A 33 5.38 -7.57 27.14
CA ASN A 33 4.62 -7.06 26.00
C ASN A 33 5.54 -6.28 25.03
N SER A 34 5.84 -6.90 23.89
CA SER A 34 6.73 -6.34 22.85
C SER A 34 6.20 -5.04 22.24
N LYS A 35 4.88 -4.90 22.04
CA LYS A 35 4.24 -3.68 21.53
C LYS A 35 4.45 -2.51 22.49
N LYS A 36 4.10 -2.69 23.77
CA LYS A 36 4.31 -1.69 24.82
C LYS A 36 5.79 -1.31 24.96
N PHE A 37 6.70 -2.29 24.86
CA PHE A 37 8.14 -2.03 24.87
C PHE A 37 8.56 -1.09 23.74
N TRP A 38 8.17 -1.41 22.49
CA TRP A 38 8.49 -0.57 21.33
C TRP A 38 7.83 0.80 21.37
N ASP A 39 6.63 0.93 21.94
CA ASP A 39 5.96 2.22 22.11
C ASP A 39 6.73 3.12 23.09
N ILE A 40 7.27 2.55 24.18
CA ILE A 40 8.15 3.29 25.10
C ILE A 40 9.44 3.71 24.36
N VAL A 41 10.08 2.81 23.62
CA VAL A 41 11.27 3.15 22.82
C VAL A 41 10.97 4.29 21.83
N LYS A 42 9.84 4.24 21.11
CA LYS A 42 9.42 5.30 20.18
C LYS A 42 9.16 6.62 20.90
N SER A 43 8.55 6.58 22.10
CA SER A 43 8.31 7.79 22.90
C SER A 43 9.61 8.50 23.31
N MET A 44 10.73 7.78 23.37
CA MET A 44 12.05 8.36 23.62
C MET A 44 12.64 9.06 22.39
N GLU A 45 12.13 8.78 21.18
CA GLU A 45 12.71 9.28 19.93
C GLU A 45 12.28 10.72 19.58
N ASN A 46 11.43 11.38 20.37
CA ASN A 46 10.89 12.73 20.08
C ASN A 46 10.35 12.90 18.64
N LYS A 47 9.95 11.79 18.00
CA LYS A 47 9.28 11.81 16.71
C LYS A 47 7.79 11.73 17.02
N ASN A 48 7.09 12.86 16.87
CA ASN A 48 5.63 12.86 16.81
C ASN A 48 5.23 11.91 15.67
N THR A 49 4.72 10.74 16.01
CA THR A 49 4.27 9.74 15.05
C THR A 49 2.94 10.18 14.43
N SER A 50 3.03 10.94 13.35
CA SER A 50 2.37 10.75 12.04
C SER A 50 0.89 10.38 11.88
N SER A 51 -0.01 10.63 12.85
CA SER A 51 -1.47 10.59 12.59
C SER A 51 -2.21 11.88 12.96
N GLN A 52 -1.46 12.92 13.33
CA GLN A 52 -2.00 14.24 13.63
C GLN A 52 -2.30 14.97 12.32
N LEU A 53 -3.41 15.68 12.32
CA LEU A 53 -3.76 16.59 11.23
C LEU A 53 -2.60 17.60 11.04
N PRO A 54 -2.25 17.97 9.80
CA PRO A 54 -1.28 19.05 9.63
C PRO A 54 -1.77 20.33 10.32
N THR A 55 -0.82 21.09 10.87
CA THR A 55 -1.10 22.38 11.52
C THR A 55 -1.66 23.41 10.54
N ALA A 56 -1.35 23.26 9.25
CA ALA A 56 -1.84 24.10 8.18
C ALA A 56 -1.96 23.29 6.89
N LEU A 57 -2.89 23.68 6.00
CA LEU A 57 -3.09 23.05 4.70
C LEU A 57 -3.22 24.13 3.62
N ARG A 58 -2.62 23.91 2.45
CA ARG A 58 -2.78 24.78 1.28
C ARG A 58 -4.08 24.41 0.56
N ILE A 59 -4.97 25.40 0.40
CA ILE A 59 -6.24 25.28 -0.33
C ILE A 59 -6.26 26.37 -1.40
N GLY A 60 -6.07 25.96 -2.66
CA GLY A 60 -5.85 26.88 -3.77
C GLY A 60 -4.61 27.75 -3.53
N ASN A 61 -4.79 29.08 -3.57
CA ASN A 61 -3.72 30.05 -3.34
C ASN A 61 -3.59 30.48 -1.87
N SER A 62 -4.39 29.91 -0.97
CA SER A 62 -4.41 30.27 0.45
C SER A 62 -3.90 29.12 1.32
N VAL A 63 -3.43 29.46 2.53
CA VAL A 63 -3.08 28.48 3.56
C VAL A 63 -4.03 28.69 4.74
N THR A 64 -4.70 27.63 5.18
CA THR A 64 -5.58 27.65 6.35
C THR A 64 -4.97 26.87 7.50
N THR A 65 -5.23 27.34 8.72
CA THR A 65 -4.91 26.64 9.98
C THR A 65 -6.19 26.17 10.71
N ASP A 66 -7.36 26.42 10.13
CA ASP A 66 -8.65 26.06 10.72
C ASP A 66 -8.91 24.55 10.55
N LYS A 67 -8.92 23.81 11.66
CA LYS A 67 -9.01 22.34 11.64
C LYS A 67 -10.29 21.80 10.97
N PRO A 68 -11.50 22.34 11.25
CA PRO A 68 -12.71 21.97 10.51
C PRO A 68 -12.58 22.15 9.00
N THR A 69 -12.04 23.29 8.54
CA THR A 69 -11.80 23.52 7.11
C THR A 69 -10.79 22.52 6.54
N ILE A 70 -9.74 22.18 7.29
CA ILE A 70 -8.71 21.21 6.86
C ILE A 70 -9.31 19.81 6.67
N ILE A 71 -10.10 19.30 7.62
CA ILE A 71 -10.70 17.95 7.49
C ILE A 71 -11.71 17.87 6.35
N GLU A 72 -12.50 18.93 6.13
CA GLU A 72 -13.46 19.00 5.02
C GLU A 72 -12.74 19.03 3.68
N ASN A 73 -11.63 19.78 3.58
CA ASN A 73 -10.80 19.81 2.39
C ASN A 73 -10.15 18.44 2.11
N PHE A 74 -9.61 17.77 3.14
CA PHE A 74 -9.12 16.40 2.98
C PHE A 74 -10.22 15.47 2.50
N ASN A 75 -11.44 15.59 3.03
CA ASN A 75 -12.53 14.71 2.64
C ASN A 75 -12.86 14.91 1.15
N LYS A 76 -13.01 16.16 0.71
CA LYS A 76 -13.21 16.50 -0.71
C LYS A 76 -12.05 16.06 -1.59
N HIS A 77 -10.81 16.23 -1.13
CA HIS A 77 -9.62 15.83 -1.87
C HIS A 77 -9.58 14.32 -2.09
N PHE A 78 -9.84 13.54 -1.05
CA PHE A 78 -9.81 12.08 -1.13
C PHE A 78 -11.01 11.50 -1.89
N SER A 79 -12.21 12.06 -1.73
CA SER A 79 -13.40 11.59 -2.47
C SER A 79 -13.29 11.85 -3.98
N THR A 80 -12.62 12.94 -4.37
CA THR A 80 -12.44 13.29 -5.79
C THR A 80 -11.16 12.74 -6.42
N ALA A 81 -10.27 12.16 -5.60
CA ALA A 81 -8.94 11.73 -6.04
C ALA A 81 -8.97 10.68 -7.16
N GLY A 82 -9.97 9.79 -7.12
CA GLY A 82 -10.18 8.73 -8.11
C GLY A 82 -10.66 9.22 -9.48
N HIS A 83 -11.18 10.45 -9.57
CA HIS A 83 -11.67 11.02 -10.84
C HIS A 83 -10.57 11.70 -11.66
N ALA A 84 -9.31 11.65 -11.20
CA ALA A 84 -8.19 12.29 -11.88
C ALA A 84 -8.10 11.91 -13.37
N PHE A 85 -8.36 10.64 -13.73
CA PHE A 85 -8.34 10.17 -15.11
C PHE A 85 -9.32 10.93 -16.02
N HIS A 86 -10.55 11.15 -15.54
CA HIS A 86 -11.60 11.86 -16.28
C HIS A 86 -11.29 13.35 -16.43
N LEU A 87 -10.62 13.94 -15.43
CA LEU A 87 -10.21 15.34 -15.47
C LEU A 87 -9.07 15.57 -16.48
N THR A 88 -8.16 14.62 -16.62
CA THR A 88 -7.01 14.72 -17.55
C THR A 88 -7.31 14.23 -18.96
N THR A 89 -8.39 13.46 -19.15
CA THR A 89 -8.77 12.86 -20.44
C THR A 89 -10.24 13.17 -20.76
N PRO A 90 -10.56 14.38 -21.24
CA PRO A 90 -11.95 14.83 -21.43
C PRO A 90 -12.66 14.20 -22.63
N THR A 91 -11.90 13.63 -23.59
CA THR A 91 -12.48 12.98 -24.76
C THR A 91 -12.93 11.57 -24.43
N ALA A 92 -14.10 11.19 -24.97
CA ALA A 92 -14.62 9.83 -24.96
C ALA A 92 -13.60 8.89 -25.63
N PHE A 93 -12.65 8.41 -24.83
CA PHE A 93 -11.83 7.28 -25.20
C PHE A 93 -12.82 6.12 -25.35
N ASN A 94 -13.10 5.73 -26.58
CA ASN A 94 -13.73 4.44 -26.89
C ASN A 94 -12.74 3.37 -26.46
N SER A 95 -12.68 3.13 -25.15
CA SER A 95 -11.77 2.17 -24.56
C SER A 95 -12.28 0.79 -24.93
N THR A 96 -11.64 0.16 -25.91
CA THR A 96 -11.67 -1.29 -25.96
C THR A 96 -11.08 -1.78 -24.63
N ALA A 97 -11.86 -2.55 -23.87
CA ALA A 97 -11.33 -3.19 -22.67
C ALA A 97 -10.02 -3.91 -23.05
N PRO A 98 -8.97 -3.88 -22.21
CA PRO A 98 -7.74 -4.60 -22.47
C PRO A 98 -8.09 -6.01 -22.92
N PRO A 99 -7.46 -6.52 -24.01
CA PRO A 99 -7.81 -7.81 -24.59
C PRO A 99 -7.89 -8.83 -23.46
N THR A 100 -9.11 -9.29 -23.20
CA THR A 100 -9.29 -10.34 -22.21
C THR A 100 -8.77 -11.59 -22.91
N ALA A 101 -7.81 -12.27 -22.30
CA ALA A 101 -7.37 -13.55 -22.84
C ALA A 101 -8.63 -14.39 -23.13
N THR A 102 -8.69 -15.06 -24.27
CA THR A 102 -9.63 -16.14 -24.52
C THR A 102 -9.30 -17.25 -23.51
N ARG A 103 -9.82 -17.11 -22.29
CA ARG A 103 -9.61 -18.08 -21.23
C ARG A 103 -10.48 -19.29 -21.57
N PRO A 104 -9.94 -20.53 -21.51
CA PRO A 104 -10.79 -21.72 -21.52
C PRO A 104 -11.85 -21.57 -20.42
N SER A 105 -13.04 -22.17 -20.59
CA SER A 105 -14.17 -22.02 -19.68
C SER A 105 -13.71 -22.08 -18.21
N LEU A 106 -13.58 -20.92 -17.59
CA LEU A 106 -13.16 -20.83 -16.21
C LEU A 106 -14.24 -21.51 -15.36
N PRO A 107 -13.84 -22.24 -14.30
CA PRO A 107 -14.80 -22.82 -13.39
C PRO A 107 -15.61 -21.71 -12.75
N HIS A 108 -16.90 -21.96 -12.60
CA HIS A 108 -17.84 -20.99 -12.04
C HIS A 108 -17.52 -20.75 -10.55
N PHE A 109 -17.46 -19.47 -10.14
CA PHE A 109 -17.32 -19.08 -8.75
C PHE A 109 -18.65 -18.56 -8.21
N SER A 110 -19.10 -19.17 -7.11
CA SER A 110 -20.23 -18.70 -6.31
C SER A 110 -19.83 -18.71 -4.84
N PHE A 111 -20.40 -17.79 -4.05
CA PHE A 111 -20.21 -17.83 -2.61
C PHE A 111 -20.80 -19.10 -2.02
N SER A 112 -20.03 -19.72 -1.16
CA SER A 112 -20.43 -20.84 -0.32
C SER A 112 -20.87 -20.34 1.06
N GLN A 113 -21.70 -21.14 1.73
CA GLN A 113 -22.19 -20.84 3.06
C GLN A 113 -21.02 -20.67 4.05
N ILE A 114 -21.05 -19.59 4.82
CA ILE A 114 -20.11 -19.33 5.91
C ILE A 114 -20.54 -20.13 7.14
N HIS A 115 -19.59 -20.80 7.79
CA HIS A 115 -19.81 -21.55 9.02
C HIS A 115 -19.55 -20.69 10.27
N SER A 116 -20.33 -20.95 11.32
CA SER A 116 -20.23 -20.21 12.60
C SER A 116 -18.84 -20.35 13.26
N ALA A 117 -18.19 -21.50 13.07
CA ALA A 117 -16.83 -21.72 13.58
C ALA A 117 -15.80 -20.77 12.94
N ASP A 118 -15.91 -20.46 11.64
CA ASP A 118 -15.00 -19.52 10.97
C ASP A 118 -15.23 -18.09 11.48
N VAL A 119 -16.48 -17.69 11.66
CA VAL A 119 -16.83 -16.35 12.21
C VAL A 119 -16.39 -16.21 13.66
N LEU A 120 -16.61 -17.22 14.49
CA LEU A 120 -16.16 -17.27 15.88
C LEU A 120 -14.64 -17.07 15.96
N LYS A 121 -13.90 -17.80 15.13
CA LYS A 121 -12.43 -17.69 15.07
C LYS A 121 -11.98 -16.27 14.72
N GLU A 122 -12.59 -15.64 13.72
CA GLU A 122 -12.25 -14.26 13.34
C GLU A 122 -12.58 -13.26 14.46
N LEU A 123 -13.74 -13.39 15.12
CA LEU A 123 -14.14 -12.56 16.25
C LEU A 123 -13.16 -12.69 17.44
N GLN A 124 -12.72 -13.91 17.75
CA GLN A 124 -11.72 -14.17 18.79
C GLN A 124 -10.32 -13.64 18.41
N ASN A 125 -10.03 -13.50 17.13
CA ASN A 125 -8.76 -12.98 16.62
C ASN A 125 -8.74 -11.45 16.44
N LEU A 126 -9.84 -10.75 16.71
CA LEU A 126 -9.87 -9.29 16.68
C LEU A 126 -8.78 -8.68 17.58
N ASP A 127 -8.16 -7.60 17.09
CA ASP A 127 -7.27 -6.78 17.90
C ASP A 127 -8.12 -5.78 18.70
N PRO A 128 -8.23 -5.96 20.04
CA PRO A 128 -9.11 -5.13 20.87
C PRO A 128 -8.62 -3.68 20.99
N TYR A 129 -7.42 -3.36 20.50
CA TYR A 129 -6.86 -2.01 20.57
C TYR A 129 -7.02 -1.21 19.26
N LYS A 130 -7.68 -1.78 18.25
CA LYS A 130 -8.00 -1.05 17.02
C LYS A 130 -9.19 -0.13 17.22
N SER A 131 -9.23 0.96 16.46
CA SER A 131 -10.32 1.91 16.47
C SER A 131 -11.60 1.30 15.88
N ALA A 132 -12.74 1.61 16.52
CA ALA A 132 -14.06 1.33 15.97
C ALA A 132 -14.33 2.13 14.69
N GLY A 133 -15.23 1.62 13.84
CA GLY A 133 -15.74 2.32 12.67
C GLY A 133 -16.71 3.44 13.05
N LEU A 134 -17.45 3.96 12.06
CA LEU A 134 -18.50 4.96 12.30
C LEU A 134 -19.74 4.39 13.01
N ASP A 135 -19.87 3.06 13.04
CA ASP A 135 -20.87 2.29 13.79
C ASP A 135 -20.62 2.30 15.32
N ASN A 136 -19.44 2.76 15.75
CA ASN A 136 -19.00 2.81 17.15
C ASN A 136 -19.03 1.46 17.88
N LEU A 137 -19.01 0.34 17.16
CA LEU A 137 -18.88 -1.00 17.75
C LEU A 137 -17.41 -1.29 18.06
N ASP A 138 -17.08 -1.29 19.35
CA ASP A 138 -15.70 -1.50 19.80
C ASP A 138 -15.25 -2.96 19.58
N PRO A 139 -14.10 -3.20 18.93
CA PRO A 139 -13.54 -4.54 18.75
C PRO A 139 -13.35 -5.33 20.05
N PHE A 140 -13.10 -4.65 21.17
CA PHE A 140 -12.98 -5.29 22.48
C PHE A 140 -14.27 -6.00 22.91
N PHE A 141 -15.42 -5.33 22.79
CA PHE A 141 -16.70 -5.91 23.17
C PHE A 141 -17.11 -7.03 22.22
N LEU A 142 -16.92 -6.85 20.91
CA LEU A 142 -17.19 -7.89 19.91
C LEU A 142 -16.39 -9.17 20.17
N LYS A 143 -15.11 -9.02 20.55
CA LYS A 143 -14.24 -10.13 20.92
C LYS A 143 -14.70 -10.80 22.22
N LEU A 144 -15.07 -10.02 23.24
CA LEU A 144 -15.52 -10.54 24.52
C LEU A 144 -16.84 -11.31 24.41
N SER A 145 -17.73 -10.88 23.51
CA SER A 145 -19.02 -11.55 23.26
C SER A 145 -18.98 -12.59 22.14
N ALA A 146 -17.81 -12.94 21.61
CA ALA A 146 -17.66 -13.70 20.37
C ALA A 146 -18.45 -15.03 20.36
N GLU A 147 -18.40 -15.79 21.46
CA GLU A 147 -19.12 -17.07 21.59
C GLU A 147 -20.64 -16.94 21.49
N ILE A 148 -21.18 -15.79 21.91
CA ILE A 148 -22.62 -15.51 21.92
C ILE A 148 -23.06 -14.99 20.54
N ILE A 149 -22.27 -14.09 19.95
CA ILE A 149 -22.67 -13.38 18.72
C ILE A 149 -22.27 -14.09 17.42
N ALA A 150 -21.38 -15.09 17.46
CA ALA A 150 -20.88 -15.74 16.24
C ALA A 150 -22.00 -16.31 15.36
N THR A 151 -22.96 -17.03 15.96
CA THR A 151 -24.08 -17.63 15.23
C THR A 151 -25.00 -16.59 14.57
N PRO A 152 -25.56 -15.58 15.29
CA PRO A 152 -26.41 -14.59 14.64
C PRO A 152 -25.67 -13.75 13.59
N ILE A 153 -24.38 -13.43 13.81
CA ILE A 153 -23.55 -12.73 12.80
C ILE A 153 -23.35 -13.60 11.56
N THR A 154 -23.16 -14.91 11.73
CA THR A 154 -23.05 -15.86 10.61
C THR A 154 -24.34 -15.93 9.80
N SER A 155 -25.51 -15.94 10.46
CA SER A 155 -26.81 -15.87 9.78
C SER A 155 -26.94 -14.59 8.95
N LEU A 156 -26.49 -13.45 9.49
CA LEU A 156 -26.48 -12.17 8.79
C LEU A 156 -25.57 -12.18 7.55
N PHE A 157 -24.36 -12.75 7.65
CA PHE A 157 -23.45 -12.87 6.50
C PHE A 157 -24.02 -13.77 5.39
N ASN A 158 -24.60 -14.92 5.75
CA ASN A 158 -25.22 -15.79 4.76
C ASN A 158 -26.47 -15.17 4.14
N LEU A 159 -27.25 -14.41 4.91
CA LEU A 159 -28.37 -13.63 4.37
C LEU A 159 -27.88 -12.59 3.35
N SER A 160 -26.74 -11.95 3.60
CA SER A 160 -26.11 -11.03 2.65
C SER A 160 -25.74 -11.71 1.33
N PHE A 161 -25.25 -12.95 1.36
CA PHE A 161 -24.98 -13.71 0.13
C PHE A 161 -26.25 -14.07 -0.64
N VAL A 162 -27.31 -14.49 0.05
CA VAL A 162 -28.59 -14.87 -0.60
C VAL A 162 -29.30 -13.65 -1.19
N SER A 163 -29.24 -12.51 -0.51
CA SER A 163 -29.88 -11.27 -0.96
C SER A 163 -29.02 -10.44 -1.91
N SER A 164 -27.74 -10.75 -2.05
CA SER A 164 -26.73 -9.90 -2.71
C SER A 164 -26.65 -8.47 -2.12
N GLU A 165 -27.03 -8.30 -0.84
CA GLU A 165 -27.07 -7.00 -0.17
C GLU A 165 -26.15 -6.95 1.04
N ILE A 166 -25.43 -5.84 1.20
CA ILE A 166 -24.57 -5.56 2.35
C ILE A 166 -25.23 -4.48 3.20
N PRO A 167 -25.26 -4.65 4.54
CA PRO A 167 -25.76 -3.63 5.45
C PRO A 167 -25.16 -2.25 5.16
N ILE A 168 -26.03 -1.23 5.07
CA ILE A 168 -25.62 0.14 4.75
C ILE A 168 -24.59 0.70 5.75
N ASP A 169 -24.72 0.33 7.04
CA ASP A 169 -23.79 0.73 8.10
C ASP A 169 -22.36 0.24 7.83
N TRP A 170 -22.20 -0.86 7.09
CA TRP A 170 -20.91 -1.43 6.71
C TRP A 170 -20.27 -0.73 5.50
N LYS A 171 -21.02 0.14 4.82
CA LYS A 171 -20.58 0.90 3.65
C LYS A 171 -20.02 2.28 4.00
N ALA A 172 -20.02 2.66 5.28
CA ALA A 172 -19.48 3.92 5.78
C ALA A 172 -18.06 3.77 6.35
N ALA A 173 -17.14 4.67 6.00
CA ALA A 173 -15.75 4.63 6.46
C ALA A 173 -15.31 5.92 7.15
N ALA A 174 -14.59 5.80 8.28
CA ALA A 174 -13.83 6.92 8.83
C ALA A 174 -12.44 6.96 8.19
N VAL A 175 -12.04 8.09 7.60
CA VAL A 175 -10.76 8.25 6.88
C VAL A 175 -9.78 9.05 7.73
N ILE A 176 -8.57 8.52 7.91
CA ILE A 176 -7.46 9.21 8.56
C ILE A 176 -6.43 9.63 7.50
N PRO A 177 -6.12 10.93 7.34
CA PRO A 177 -5.04 11.40 6.48
C PRO A 177 -3.68 10.98 7.05
N LEU A 178 -2.97 10.09 6.35
CA LEU A 178 -1.63 9.62 6.74
C LEU A 178 -0.56 10.30 5.89
N PHE A 179 0.33 11.08 6.50
CA PHE A 179 1.41 11.74 5.78
C PHE A 179 2.41 10.73 5.20
N LYS A 180 2.63 10.78 3.88
CA LYS A 180 3.57 9.88 3.16
C LYS A 180 4.93 10.50 2.86
N GLY A 181 5.13 11.78 3.16
CA GLY A 181 6.35 12.55 2.87
C GLY A 181 6.13 13.64 1.82
N GLY A 182 7.07 14.58 1.73
CA GLY A 182 6.99 15.77 0.85
C GLY A 182 6.58 17.03 1.61
N ASP A 183 5.82 17.91 0.96
CA ASP A 183 5.29 19.13 1.56
C ASP A 183 4.08 18.79 2.46
N THR A 184 4.16 19.11 3.75
CA THR A 184 3.05 18.91 4.69
C THR A 184 1.84 19.80 4.41
N LEU A 185 2.01 20.85 3.60
CA LEU A 185 0.92 21.73 3.20
C LEU A 185 0.14 21.19 1.99
N ASP A 186 0.67 20.20 1.27
CA ASP A 186 0.04 19.63 0.07
C ASP A 186 -0.81 18.39 0.42
N PRO A 187 -2.14 18.41 0.18
CA PRO A 187 -3.00 17.24 0.37
C PRO A 187 -2.53 15.99 -0.39
N ASN A 188 -1.85 16.15 -1.54
CA ASN A 188 -1.33 15.01 -2.31
C ASN A 188 -0.19 14.27 -1.59
N CYS A 189 0.41 14.86 -0.57
CA CYS A 189 1.41 14.23 0.32
C CYS A 189 0.79 13.40 1.45
N TYR A 190 -0.52 13.14 1.40
CA TYR A 190 -1.24 12.30 2.36
C TYR A 190 -1.89 11.10 1.66
N ARG A 191 -2.19 10.05 2.42
CA ARG A 191 -2.98 8.88 2.02
C ARG A 191 -4.26 8.80 2.83
N PRO A 192 -5.41 8.46 2.22
CA PRO A 192 -6.64 8.23 2.96
C PRO A 192 -6.65 6.82 3.58
N ILE A 193 -6.43 6.68 4.87
CA ILE A 193 -6.54 5.37 5.54
C ILE A 193 -7.96 5.15 6.04
N SER A 194 -8.68 4.19 5.45
CA SER A 194 -10.06 3.87 5.79
C SER A 194 -10.15 2.94 7.01
N ILE A 195 -10.86 3.39 8.04
CA ILE A 195 -11.32 2.60 9.18
C ILE A 195 -12.75 2.16 8.87
N LEU A 196 -12.89 0.91 8.43
CA LEU A 196 -14.18 0.25 8.24
C LEU A 196 -14.73 -0.35 9.55
N PRO A 197 -16.06 -0.49 9.66
CA PRO A 197 -16.72 -1.26 10.71
C PRO A 197 -16.08 -2.62 10.97
N CYS A 198 -16.02 -3.02 12.24
CA CYS A 198 -15.31 -4.24 12.62
C CYS A 198 -15.98 -5.49 12.03
N LEU A 199 -17.31 -5.56 12.09
CA LEU A 199 -18.08 -6.67 11.50
C LEU A 199 -17.97 -6.71 9.97
N SER A 200 -17.88 -5.55 9.31
CA SER A 200 -17.58 -5.47 7.88
C SER A 200 -16.24 -6.13 7.57
N LYS A 201 -15.19 -5.87 8.34
CA LYS A 201 -13.88 -6.51 8.14
C LYS A 201 -13.90 -8.03 8.39
N VAL A 202 -14.66 -8.49 9.39
CA VAL A 202 -14.87 -9.92 9.63
C VAL A 202 -15.56 -10.55 8.43
N PHE A 203 -16.57 -9.89 7.87
CA PHE A 203 -17.26 -10.38 6.67
C PHE A 203 -16.34 -10.40 5.44
N GLU A 204 -15.64 -9.29 5.19
CA GLU A 204 -14.65 -9.18 4.11
C GLU A 204 -13.56 -10.25 4.23
N SER A 205 -13.15 -10.64 5.43
CA SER A 205 -12.21 -11.75 5.67
C SER A 205 -12.75 -13.08 5.13
N GLN A 206 -14.02 -13.39 5.40
CA GLN A 206 -14.68 -14.61 4.91
C GLN A 206 -14.81 -14.60 3.37
N VAL A 207 -15.23 -13.47 2.81
CA VAL A 207 -15.35 -13.27 1.35
C VAL A 207 -13.98 -13.41 0.70
N ASN A 208 -12.95 -12.77 1.26
CA ASN A 208 -11.60 -12.78 0.72
C ASN A 208 -11.02 -14.19 0.71
N LYS A 209 -11.21 -14.96 1.79
CA LYS A 209 -10.78 -16.37 1.87
C LYS A 209 -11.35 -17.19 0.71
N GLN A 210 -12.66 -17.13 0.47
CA GLN A 210 -13.28 -17.88 -0.63
C GLN A 210 -12.72 -17.47 -2.01
N ILE A 211 -12.49 -16.17 -2.21
CA ILE A 211 -11.95 -15.64 -3.47
C ILE A 211 -10.50 -16.06 -3.68
N THR A 212 -9.66 -15.98 -2.64
CA THR A 212 -8.26 -16.40 -2.72
C THR A 212 -8.16 -17.91 -2.97
N ASP A 213 -8.96 -18.72 -2.29
CA ASP A 213 -9.00 -20.17 -2.49
C ASP A 213 -9.39 -20.52 -3.93
N TYR A 214 -10.36 -19.80 -4.51
CA TYR A 214 -10.75 -19.94 -5.91
C TYR A 214 -9.62 -19.56 -6.87
N PHE A 215 -8.94 -18.43 -6.64
CA PHE A 215 -7.84 -17.98 -7.50
C PHE A 215 -6.61 -18.88 -7.43
N GLU A 216 -6.31 -19.44 -6.26
CA GLU A 216 -5.19 -20.35 -6.07
C GLU A 216 -5.46 -21.72 -6.70
N SER A 217 -6.65 -22.30 -6.48
CA SER A 217 -7.03 -23.60 -7.05
C SER A 217 -7.09 -23.61 -8.57
N HIS A 218 -7.42 -22.48 -9.20
CA HIS A 218 -7.58 -22.38 -10.65
C HIS A 218 -6.49 -21.57 -11.36
N ARG A 219 -5.47 -21.10 -10.62
CA ARG A 219 -4.35 -20.29 -11.13
C ARG A 219 -4.83 -19.08 -11.96
N THR A 220 -5.88 -18.43 -11.49
CA THR A 220 -6.60 -17.36 -12.20
C THR A 220 -5.80 -16.05 -12.26
N LEU A 221 -4.94 -15.82 -11.25
CA LEU A 221 -4.06 -14.66 -11.18
C LEU A 221 -2.78 -14.89 -11.98
N SER A 222 -2.33 -13.85 -12.69
CA SER A 222 -1.09 -13.84 -13.44
C SER A 222 0.09 -14.31 -12.59
N ALA A 223 0.91 -15.19 -13.14
CA ALA A 223 2.15 -15.64 -12.49
C ALA A 223 3.15 -14.49 -12.25
N MET A 224 3.00 -13.38 -12.97
CA MET A 224 3.85 -12.19 -12.85
C MET A 224 3.36 -11.20 -11.77
N GLN A 225 2.21 -11.44 -11.16
CA GLN A 225 1.70 -10.65 -10.03
C GLN A 225 2.10 -11.30 -8.71
N SER A 226 2.85 -10.60 -7.86
CA SER A 226 3.26 -11.06 -6.53
C SER A 226 2.64 -10.25 -5.39
N GLY A 227 2.00 -9.12 -5.66
CA GLY A 227 1.37 -8.27 -4.65
C GLY A 227 0.18 -8.97 -3.98
N PHE A 228 0.14 -8.90 -2.65
CA PHE A 228 -0.95 -9.43 -1.81
C PHE A 228 -1.28 -10.91 -2.01
N ARG A 229 -0.30 -11.73 -2.40
CA ARG A 229 -0.47 -13.18 -2.56
C ARG A 229 0.26 -13.94 -1.46
N ALA A 230 -0.38 -15.01 -0.97
CA ALA A 230 0.25 -15.91 0.00
C ALA A 230 1.52 -16.53 -0.60
N GLY A 231 2.61 -16.57 0.18
CA GLY A 231 3.90 -17.09 -0.28
C GLY A 231 4.71 -16.15 -1.18
N HIS A 232 4.18 -14.98 -1.55
CA HIS A 232 4.90 -13.96 -2.32
C HIS A 232 5.24 -12.75 -1.44
N GLY A 233 6.51 -12.32 -1.44
CA GLY A 233 6.97 -11.15 -0.69
C GLY A 233 7.80 -10.21 -1.55
N CYS A 234 8.10 -9.01 -1.04
CA CYS A 234 8.98 -8.05 -1.73
C CYS A 234 10.33 -8.67 -2.10
N THR A 235 10.87 -9.52 -1.22
CA THR A 235 12.15 -10.21 -1.44
C THR A 235 12.08 -11.17 -2.63
N SER A 236 11.08 -12.04 -2.71
CA SER A 236 10.95 -13.00 -3.82
C SER A 236 10.71 -12.29 -5.16
N ALA A 237 9.86 -11.26 -5.16
CA ALA A 237 9.62 -10.41 -6.34
C ALA A 237 10.91 -9.72 -6.82
N THR A 238 11.66 -9.10 -5.90
CA THR A 238 12.91 -8.41 -6.23
C THR A 238 13.97 -9.39 -6.72
N LEU A 239 14.10 -10.56 -6.07
CA LEU A 239 15.06 -11.59 -6.48
C LEU A 239 14.77 -12.14 -7.87
N LYS A 240 13.51 -12.36 -8.24
CA LYS A 240 13.14 -12.82 -9.59
C LYS A 240 13.62 -11.85 -10.66
N VAL A 241 13.30 -10.56 -10.49
CA VAL A 241 13.68 -9.49 -11.42
C VAL A 241 15.21 -9.36 -11.50
N LEU A 242 15.89 -9.35 -10.36
CA LEU A 242 17.35 -9.27 -10.32
C LEU A 242 18.03 -10.46 -10.98
N ASN A 243 17.52 -11.68 -10.77
CA ASN A 243 18.06 -12.88 -11.38
C ASN A 243 18.00 -12.79 -12.92
N ASP A 244 16.89 -12.32 -13.47
CA ASP A 244 16.76 -12.16 -14.93
C ASP A 244 17.75 -11.12 -15.46
N ILE A 245 17.86 -9.97 -14.79
CA ILE A 245 18.80 -8.89 -15.17
C ILE A 245 20.25 -9.37 -15.09
N VAL A 246 20.65 -10.03 -14.01
CA VAL A 246 22.00 -10.58 -13.84
C VAL A 246 22.30 -11.63 -14.91
N THR A 247 21.34 -12.52 -15.18
CA THR A 247 21.47 -13.54 -16.24
C THR A 247 21.69 -12.90 -17.62
N ALA A 248 21.00 -11.80 -17.93
CA ALA A 248 21.21 -11.05 -19.17
C ALA A 248 22.60 -10.41 -19.23
N ILE A 249 23.06 -9.82 -18.13
CA ILE A 249 24.40 -9.21 -18.03
C ILE A 249 25.49 -10.28 -18.22
N ASP A 250 25.34 -11.47 -17.63
CA ASP A 250 26.29 -12.58 -17.76
C ASP A 250 26.38 -13.08 -19.22
N LYS A 251 25.27 -12.99 -19.97
CA LYS A 251 25.22 -13.25 -21.41
C LYS A 251 25.79 -12.09 -22.26
N LYS A 252 26.38 -11.07 -21.63
CA LYS A 252 26.89 -9.85 -22.29
C LYS A 252 25.82 -9.12 -23.12
N GLN A 253 24.57 -9.17 -22.68
CA GLN A 253 23.46 -8.44 -23.30
C GLN A 253 23.28 -7.07 -22.64
N TYR A 254 22.74 -6.12 -23.40
CA TYR A 254 22.17 -4.90 -22.84
C TYR A 254 20.89 -5.27 -22.10
N CYS A 255 20.62 -4.61 -20.97
CA CYS A 255 19.35 -4.76 -20.25
C CYS A 255 18.86 -3.39 -19.78
N ALA A 256 17.62 -3.06 -20.11
CA ALA A 256 16.97 -1.82 -19.68
C ALA A 256 15.64 -2.13 -18.98
N ALA A 257 15.28 -1.31 -18.01
CA ALA A 257 14.04 -1.42 -17.27
C ALA A 257 13.32 -0.08 -17.15
N VAL A 258 12.00 -0.11 -17.13
CA VAL A 258 11.11 0.97 -16.74
C VAL A 258 10.43 0.59 -15.43
N PHE A 259 10.69 1.36 -14.38
CA PHE A 259 9.97 1.29 -13.11
C PHE A 259 8.76 2.21 -13.21
N ILE A 260 7.57 1.63 -13.24
CA ILE A 260 6.30 2.30 -13.49
C ILE A 260 5.62 2.62 -12.17
N ASP A 261 5.27 3.89 -11.96
CA ASP A 261 4.49 4.38 -10.82
C ASP A 261 3.13 4.86 -11.32
N LEU A 262 2.05 4.44 -10.66
CA LEU A 262 0.69 4.86 -10.97
C LEU A 262 0.21 5.91 -9.97
N ALA A 263 -0.41 6.98 -10.49
CA ALA A 263 -0.97 8.02 -9.65
C ALA A 263 -2.26 7.53 -8.98
N LYS A 264 -2.26 7.45 -7.65
CA LYS A 264 -3.46 7.16 -6.82
C LYS A 264 -4.18 5.87 -7.27
N ALA A 265 -3.42 4.81 -7.54
CA ALA A 265 -3.93 3.60 -8.19
C ALA A 265 -5.15 2.98 -7.49
N PHE A 266 -5.08 2.79 -6.17
CA PHE A 266 -6.18 2.25 -5.37
C PHE A 266 -7.41 3.15 -5.36
N ASP A 267 -7.21 4.47 -5.33
CA ASP A 267 -8.30 5.45 -5.32
C ASP A 267 -8.97 5.58 -6.70
N SER A 268 -8.28 5.15 -7.77
CA SER A 268 -8.70 5.31 -9.17
C SER A 268 -9.38 4.07 -9.77
N VAL A 269 -9.59 3.01 -8.99
CA VAL A 269 -10.26 1.79 -9.47
C VAL A 269 -11.68 2.12 -9.92
N ASN A 270 -12.00 1.92 -11.20
CA ASN A 270 -13.35 2.09 -11.70
C ASN A 270 -14.20 0.86 -11.37
N HIS A 271 -15.31 1.06 -10.65
CA HIS A 271 -16.16 -0.04 -10.20
C HIS A 271 -16.80 -0.81 -11.36
N HIS A 272 -17.26 -0.14 -12.42
CA HIS A 272 -17.85 -0.82 -13.58
C HIS A 272 -16.83 -1.74 -14.27
N ILE A 273 -15.60 -1.27 -14.47
CA ILE A 273 -14.53 -2.08 -15.06
C ILE A 273 -14.20 -3.28 -14.15
N LEU A 274 -14.08 -3.06 -12.83
CA LEU A 274 -13.80 -4.13 -11.87
C LEU A 274 -14.92 -5.19 -11.84
N ILE A 275 -16.18 -4.78 -11.88
CA ILE A 275 -17.33 -5.68 -11.95
C ILE A 275 -17.31 -6.51 -13.24
N GLY A 276 -17.03 -5.87 -14.39
CA GLY A 276 -16.86 -6.59 -15.66
C GLY A 276 -15.71 -7.61 -15.60
N ARG A 277 -14.60 -7.27 -14.92
CA ARG A 277 -13.48 -8.19 -14.70
C ARG A 277 -13.90 -9.40 -13.86
N LEU A 278 -14.57 -9.19 -12.74
CA LEU A 278 -15.10 -10.29 -11.90
C LEU A 278 -15.97 -11.25 -12.71
N SER A 279 -16.89 -10.72 -13.53
CA SER A 279 -17.72 -11.53 -14.43
C SER A 279 -16.87 -12.33 -15.44
N SER A 280 -15.87 -11.70 -16.06
CA SER A 280 -14.95 -12.38 -16.99
C SER A 280 -14.09 -13.47 -16.33
N LEU A 281 -13.93 -13.41 -15.00
CA LEU A 281 -13.21 -14.41 -14.20
C LEU A 281 -14.12 -15.55 -13.70
N GLY A 282 -15.35 -15.66 -14.20
CA GLY A 282 -16.25 -16.78 -13.88
C GLY A 282 -17.10 -16.58 -12.63
N PHE A 283 -17.13 -15.37 -12.04
CA PHE A 283 -18.01 -15.06 -10.91
C PHE A 283 -19.47 -15.11 -11.35
N SER A 284 -20.32 -15.72 -10.53
CA SER A 284 -21.75 -15.81 -10.76
C SER A 284 -22.44 -14.45 -10.75
N ASN A 285 -23.64 -14.40 -11.31
CA ASN A 285 -24.45 -13.18 -11.33
C ASN A 285 -24.74 -12.68 -9.91
N ASP A 286 -24.99 -13.58 -8.96
CA ASP A 286 -25.26 -13.23 -7.56
C ASP A 286 -24.01 -12.66 -6.87
N CYS A 287 -22.83 -13.21 -7.15
CA CYS A 287 -21.56 -12.66 -6.69
C CYS A 287 -21.29 -11.28 -7.28
N VAL A 288 -21.54 -11.12 -8.59
CA VAL A 288 -21.41 -9.84 -9.29
C VAL A 288 -22.39 -8.80 -8.73
N ALA A 289 -23.63 -9.19 -8.45
CA ALA A 289 -24.63 -8.34 -7.80
C ALA A 289 -24.19 -7.94 -6.39
N TRP A 290 -23.65 -8.89 -5.61
CA TRP A 290 -23.13 -8.62 -4.28
C TRP A 290 -21.97 -7.61 -4.31
N PHE A 291 -21.03 -7.73 -5.26
CA PHE A 291 -19.96 -6.74 -5.42
C PHE A 291 -20.46 -5.39 -5.92
N THR A 292 -21.48 -5.38 -6.79
CA THR A 292 -22.13 -4.14 -7.22
C THR A 292 -22.73 -3.42 -6.01
N ASN A 293 -23.40 -4.16 -5.12
CA ASN A 293 -23.91 -3.63 -3.85
C ASN A 293 -22.79 -3.21 -2.89
N TYR A 294 -21.68 -3.96 -2.81
CA TYR A 294 -20.51 -3.61 -1.99
C TYR A 294 -19.94 -2.23 -2.30
N PHE A 295 -19.98 -1.83 -3.58
CA PHE A 295 -19.50 -0.54 -4.04
C PHE A 295 -20.57 0.55 -4.07
N SER A 296 -21.86 0.20 -4.10
CA SER A 296 -22.95 1.19 -4.09
C SER A 296 -23.05 1.92 -2.76
N ASP A 297 -23.48 3.18 -2.79
CA ASP A 297 -23.88 3.97 -1.61
C ASP A 297 -22.82 4.05 -0.51
N ARG A 298 -21.54 3.90 -0.87
CA ARG A 298 -20.44 4.05 0.07
C ARG A 298 -20.23 5.51 0.40
N VAL A 299 -19.98 5.77 1.67
CA VAL A 299 -19.69 7.12 2.17
C VAL A 299 -18.41 7.12 3.00
N GLN A 300 -17.73 8.26 3.01
CA GLN A 300 -16.57 8.49 3.86
C GLN A 300 -16.67 9.81 4.63
N CYS A 301 -16.09 9.81 5.82
CA CYS A 301 -15.89 11.02 6.64
C CYS A 301 -14.43 11.06 7.11
N VAL A 302 -13.76 12.19 6.98
CA VAL A 302 -12.42 12.38 7.55
C VAL A 302 -12.52 12.61 9.05
N LYS A 303 -11.77 11.83 9.83
CA LYS A 303 -11.74 11.88 11.30
C LYS A 303 -10.34 12.21 11.79
N SER A 304 -10.22 13.24 12.63
CA SER A 304 -8.96 13.57 13.31
C SER A 304 -9.20 14.36 14.59
N GLU A 305 -8.47 14.01 15.66
CA GLU A 305 -8.49 14.75 16.94
C GLU A 305 -9.90 15.03 17.52
N GLY A 306 -10.82 14.08 17.38
CA GLY A 306 -12.20 14.21 17.86
C GLY A 306 -13.14 14.99 16.92
N LEU A 307 -12.62 15.57 15.84
CA LEU A 307 -13.40 16.18 14.78
C LEU A 307 -13.77 15.14 13.70
N LEU A 308 -14.90 15.39 13.03
CA LEU A 308 -15.43 14.58 11.94
C LEU A 308 -15.97 15.51 10.85
N SER A 309 -15.59 15.29 9.60
CA SER A 309 -16.12 16.02 8.44
C SER A 309 -17.56 15.59 8.12
N GLY A 310 -18.22 16.30 7.19
CA GLY A 310 -19.46 15.81 6.61
C GLY A 310 -19.26 14.49 5.83
N PRO A 311 -20.31 13.68 5.63
CA PRO A 311 -20.24 12.48 4.80
C PRO A 311 -20.15 12.86 3.31
N LEU A 312 -19.26 12.20 2.58
CA LEU A 312 -19.16 12.31 1.12
C LEU A 312 -19.25 10.93 0.47
N ALA A 313 -19.98 10.85 -0.65
CA ALA A 313 -20.07 9.63 -1.44
C ALA A 313 -18.73 9.24 -2.06
N VAL A 314 -18.50 7.93 -2.17
CA VAL A 314 -17.31 7.33 -2.81
C VAL A 314 -17.77 6.52 -4.01
N SER A 315 -17.46 7.00 -5.21
CA SER A 315 -17.88 6.39 -6.48
C SER A 315 -16.73 5.74 -7.27
N MET A 316 -15.50 5.84 -6.76
CA MET A 316 -14.28 5.29 -7.36
C MET A 316 -13.36 4.76 -6.27
N GLY A 317 -12.51 3.82 -6.65
CA GLY A 317 -11.47 3.28 -5.81
C GLY A 317 -11.91 2.13 -4.91
N VAL A 318 -10.95 1.51 -4.26
CA VAL A 318 -11.17 0.54 -3.18
C VAL A 318 -10.65 1.12 -1.87
N PRO A 319 -11.32 0.92 -0.72
CA PRO A 319 -10.92 1.56 0.54
C PRO A 319 -9.51 1.12 0.99
N GLN A 320 -8.58 2.06 1.21
CA GLN A 320 -7.23 1.73 1.70
C GLN A 320 -7.27 1.38 3.19
N GLY A 321 -7.48 0.10 3.49
CA GLY A 321 -7.72 -0.42 4.84
C GLY A 321 -8.82 -1.47 4.91
N SER A 322 -9.50 -1.75 3.79
CA SER A 322 -10.32 -2.94 3.61
C SER A 322 -9.48 -4.20 3.45
N ILE A 323 -10.08 -5.35 3.75
CA ILE A 323 -9.48 -6.66 3.52
C ILE A 323 -9.58 -7.03 2.04
N LEU A 324 -10.70 -6.68 1.39
CA LEU A 324 -10.93 -6.98 -0.03
C LEU A 324 -10.17 -6.08 -1.00
N GLY A 325 -9.86 -4.84 -0.62
CA GLY A 325 -9.29 -3.83 -1.52
C GLY A 325 -8.02 -4.32 -2.25
N PRO A 326 -7.03 -4.88 -1.55
CA PRO A 326 -5.84 -5.44 -2.19
C PRO A 326 -6.13 -6.57 -3.20
N THR A 327 -7.01 -7.51 -2.85
CA THR A 327 -7.40 -8.62 -3.74
C THR A 327 -8.14 -8.12 -4.97
N LEU A 328 -9.07 -7.18 -4.79
CA LEU A 328 -9.82 -6.57 -5.89
C LEU A 328 -8.92 -5.72 -6.78
N PHE A 329 -7.91 -5.07 -6.23
CA PHE A 329 -6.89 -4.39 -7.03
C PHE A 329 -6.08 -5.38 -7.88
N SER A 330 -5.66 -6.52 -7.30
CA SER A 330 -4.99 -7.59 -8.06
C SER A 330 -5.86 -8.14 -9.20
N VAL A 331 -7.17 -8.29 -8.99
CA VAL A 331 -8.13 -8.63 -10.06
C VAL A 331 -8.16 -7.57 -11.14
N TYR A 332 -8.21 -6.29 -10.74
CA TYR A 332 -8.32 -5.15 -11.64
C TYR A 332 -7.18 -5.08 -12.67
N ILE A 333 -5.95 -5.30 -12.22
CA ILE A 333 -4.74 -5.20 -13.06
C ILE A 333 -4.25 -6.55 -13.60
N ASN A 334 -4.97 -7.65 -13.34
CA ASN A 334 -4.50 -9.01 -13.58
C ASN A 334 -3.98 -9.26 -15.01
N ASP A 335 -4.65 -8.70 -16.00
CA ASP A 335 -4.36 -8.91 -17.42
C ASP A 335 -3.32 -7.94 -17.99
N VAL A 336 -2.89 -6.92 -17.23
CA VAL A 336 -1.91 -5.93 -17.72
C VAL A 336 -0.63 -6.59 -18.19
N ALA A 337 -0.21 -7.67 -17.53
CA ALA A 337 1.00 -8.41 -17.88
C ALA A 337 0.97 -8.98 -19.31
N LEU A 338 -0.21 -9.24 -19.88
CA LEU A 338 -0.36 -9.77 -21.23
C LEU A 338 0.07 -8.76 -22.30
N ALA A 339 0.03 -7.47 -22.00
CA ALA A 339 0.44 -6.42 -22.93
C ALA A 339 1.97 -6.18 -22.96
N ALA A 340 2.75 -6.89 -22.15
CA ALA A 340 4.20 -6.72 -22.09
C ALA A 340 4.94 -7.20 -23.36
N GLY A 341 4.28 -7.98 -24.23
CA GLY A 341 4.85 -8.43 -25.50
C GLY A 341 6.13 -9.25 -25.30
N GLU A 342 7.21 -8.83 -25.95
CA GLU A 342 8.54 -9.47 -25.85
C GLU A 342 9.31 -9.08 -24.58
N SER A 343 8.84 -8.06 -23.85
CA SER A 343 9.46 -7.65 -22.60
C SER A 343 8.97 -8.51 -21.44
N LEU A 344 9.82 -8.63 -20.43
CA LEU A 344 9.44 -9.22 -19.16
C LEU A 344 8.76 -8.16 -18.29
N ILE A 345 7.76 -8.57 -17.53
CA ILE A 345 7.03 -7.70 -16.61
C ILE A 345 6.88 -8.40 -15.26
N HIS A 346 6.95 -7.63 -14.19
CA HIS A 346 6.61 -8.09 -12.87
C HIS A 346 5.82 -7.02 -12.12
N LEU A 347 4.75 -7.45 -11.45
CA LEU A 347 3.83 -6.58 -10.73
C LEU A 347 3.87 -6.92 -9.23
N TYR A 348 3.88 -5.88 -8.40
CA TYR A 348 3.70 -6.00 -6.97
C TYR A 348 2.72 -4.90 -6.53
N ALA A 349 1.43 -5.24 -6.48
CA ALA A 349 0.39 -4.23 -6.35
C ALA A 349 0.49 -3.21 -7.50
N ASP A 350 0.54 -1.91 -7.20
CA ASP A 350 0.70 -0.82 -8.17
C ASP A 350 2.14 -0.64 -8.65
N ASP A 351 3.14 -1.10 -7.89
CA ASP A 351 4.55 -1.09 -8.32
C ASP A 351 4.74 -2.09 -9.47
N THR A 352 5.03 -1.58 -10.67
CA THR A 352 5.25 -2.41 -11.87
C THR A 352 6.64 -2.17 -12.42
N ILE A 353 7.33 -3.23 -12.81
CA ILE A 353 8.59 -3.14 -13.57
C ILE A 353 8.44 -3.85 -14.91
N LEU A 354 8.82 -3.17 -15.97
CA LEU A 354 8.92 -3.70 -17.34
C LEU A 354 10.39 -3.69 -17.74
N TYR A 355 10.93 -4.79 -18.25
CA TYR A 355 12.35 -4.89 -18.56
C TYR A 355 12.63 -5.81 -19.73
N THR A 356 13.69 -5.50 -20.46
CA THR A 356 14.06 -6.18 -21.71
C THR A 356 15.56 -6.35 -21.77
N SER A 357 16.02 -7.43 -22.38
CA SER A 357 17.45 -7.63 -22.65
C SER A 357 17.70 -8.15 -24.06
N GLY A 358 18.85 -7.81 -24.62
CA GLY A 358 19.19 -8.16 -25.99
C GLY A 358 20.62 -7.80 -26.39
N PRO A 359 21.09 -8.25 -27.56
CA PRO A 359 22.48 -8.07 -28.00
C PRO A 359 22.80 -6.63 -28.42
N SER A 360 21.78 -5.84 -28.81
CA SER A 360 21.92 -4.46 -29.24
C SER A 360 21.09 -3.54 -28.36
N LEU A 361 21.66 -2.40 -27.98
CA LEU A 361 20.98 -1.38 -27.20
C LEU A 361 19.74 -0.83 -27.93
N ASP A 362 19.86 -0.61 -29.24
CA ASP A 362 18.79 -0.06 -30.06
C ASP A 362 17.57 -1.00 -30.10
N THR A 363 17.83 -2.31 -30.26
CA THR A 363 16.79 -3.34 -30.18
C THR A 363 16.14 -3.36 -28.80
N VAL A 364 16.94 -3.33 -27.73
CA VAL A 364 16.41 -3.32 -26.36
C VAL A 364 15.52 -2.11 -26.11
N LEU A 365 15.95 -0.91 -26.48
CA LEU A 365 15.17 0.31 -26.26
C LEU A 365 13.91 0.34 -27.14
N THR A 366 13.98 -0.13 -28.38
CA THR A 366 12.82 -0.21 -29.29
C THR A 366 11.78 -1.20 -28.79
N THR A 367 12.21 -2.40 -28.38
CA THR A 367 11.33 -3.42 -27.80
C THR A 367 10.71 -2.94 -26.49
N LEU A 368 11.52 -2.32 -25.62
CA LEU A 368 11.06 -1.77 -24.34
C LEU A 368 10.05 -0.63 -24.55
N GLN A 369 10.30 0.29 -25.50
CA GLN A 369 9.37 1.36 -25.85
C GLN A 369 8.05 0.82 -26.39
N THR A 370 8.09 -0.16 -27.29
CA THR A 370 6.90 -0.79 -27.87
C THR A 370 6.06 -1.45 -26.77
N SER A 371 6.71 -2.19 -25.89
CA SER A 371 6.07 -2.86 -24.76
C SER A 371 5.52 -1.84 -23.75
N PHE A 372 6.26 -0.77 -23.47
CA PHE A 372 5.84 0.30 -22.57
C PHE A 372 4.63 1.06 -23.12
N ASN A 373 4.54 1.28 -24.43
CA ASN A 373 3.36 1.86 -25.07
C ASN A 373 2.12 0.96 -24.89
N ALA A 374 2.26 -0.35 -25.11
CA ALA A 374 1.16 -1.31 -24.93
C ALA A 374 0.69 -1.39 -23.46
N ILE A 375 1.62 -1.36 -22.51
CA ILE A 375 1.31 -1.30 -21.08
C ILE A 375 0.59 0.00 -20.71
N GLN A 376 1.04 1.15 -21.20
CA GLN A 376 0.36 2.43 -20.97
C GLN A 376 -1.06 2.44 -21.55
N LEU A 377 -1.27 1.85 -22.73
CA LEU A 377 -2.61 1.68 -23.30
C LEU A 377 -3.49 0.79 -22.43
N SER A 378 -2.94 -0.29 -21.87
CA SER A 378 -3.65 -1.17 -20.95
C SER A 378 -4.03 -0.46 -19.64
N PHE A 379 -3.13 0.35 -19.07
CA PHE A 379 -3.46 1.19 -17.91
C PHE A 379 -4.53 2.23 -18.23
N ARG A 380 -4.45 2.91 -19.39
CA ARG A 380 -5.50 3.84 -19.84
C ARG A 380 -6.85 3.14 -20.01
N GLY A 381 -6.87 1.91 -20.53
CA GLY A 381 -8.09 1.12 -20.65
C GLY A 381 -8.69 0.68 -19.31
N LEU A 382 -7.87 0.63 -18.27
CA LEU A 382 -8.28 0.48 -16.88
C LEU A 382 -8.48 1.84 -16.17
N GLN A 383 -8.47 2.96 -16.89
CA GLN A 383 -8.56 4.31 -16.32
C GLN A 383 -7.53 4.62 -15.22
N LEU A 384 -6.37 3.96 -15.26
CA LEU A 384 -5.25 4.20 -14.37
C LEU A 384 -4.29 5.22 -15.00
N LEU A 385 -3.86 6.20 -14.21
CA LEU A 385 -2.94 7.24 -14.66
C LEU A 385 -1.50 6.89 -14.36
N LEU A 386 -0.65 7.01 -15.37
CA LEU A 386 0.79 6.97 -15.23
C LEU A 386 1.28 8.22 -14.49
N ASN A 387 2.13 8.03 -13.48
CA ASN A 387 2.88 9.11 -12.87
C ASN A 387 4.24 9.25 -13.57
N THR A 388 4.29 10.04 -14.64
CA THR A 388 5.51 10.26 -15.45
C THR A 388 6.68 10.79 -14.60
N SER A 389 6.41 11.64 -13.61
CA SER A 389 7.45 12.21 -12.73
C SER A 389 8.14 11.18 -11.84
N LYS A 390 7.46 10.07 -11.49
CA LYS A 390 8.00 9.00 -10.66
C LYS A 390 8.35 7.74 -11.44
N THR A 391 7.85 7.62 -12.65
CA THR A 391 8.23 6.55 -13.57
C THR A 391 9.64 6.82 -14.08
N LYS A 392 10.55 5.86 -13.91
CA LYS A 392 11.98 6.02 -14.22
C LYS A 392 12.48 4.90 -15.11
N CYS A 393 13.44 5.22 -15.98
CA CYS A 393 14.16 4.23 -16.76
C CYS A 393 15.55 3.99 -16.16
N MET A 394 16.05 2.76 -16.26
CA MET A 394 17.42 2.41 -15.87
C MET A 394 18.02 1.49 -16.93
N LEU A 395 19.23 1.81 -17.35
CA LEU A 395 20.05 0.94 -18.20
C LEU A 395 21.06 0.23 -17.31
N PHE A 396 21.00 -1.09 -17.24
CA PHE A 396 21.98 -1.88 -16.49
C PHE A 396 23.24 -2.12 -17.33
N ASN A 397 24.38 -1.61 -16.87
CA ASN A 397 25.63 -1.58 -17.65
C ASN A 397 26.85 -1.96 -16.80
N ARG A 398 27.06 -3.27 -16.59
CA ARG A 398 28.25 -3.74 -15.87
C ARG A 398 29.49 -3.93 -16.76
N SER A 399 29.28 -4.39 -18.00
CA SER A 399 30.36 -4.96 -18.83
C SER A 399 30.49 -4.35 -20.23
N LEU A 400 29.52 -3.53 -20.66
CA LEU A 400 29.48 -2.95 -22.01
C LEU A 400 29.80 -1.44 -21.95
N PRO A 401 30.43 -0.87 -22.98
CA PRO A 401 30.71 0.56 -23.05
C PRO A 401 29.44 1.37 -22.81
N ALA A 402 29.54 2.40 -21.98
CA ALA A 402 28.42 3.33 -21.78
C ALA A 402 28.13 4.04 -23.12
N PRO A 403 26.89 3.99 -23.64
CA PRO A 403 26.53 4.75 -24.83
C PRO A 403 26.65 6.25 -24.54
N ALA A 404 27.05 7.03 -25.55
CA ALA A 404 27.21 8.48 -25.41
C ALA A 404 25.89 9.19 -25.03
N ARG A 405 24.74 8.62 -25.42
CA ARG A 405 23.38 8.92 -24.95
C ARG A 405 22.45 7.75 -25.34
N PRO A 406 21.73 7.11 -24.40
CA PRO A 406 20.66 6.20 -24.78
C PRO A 406 19.51 6.96 -25.46
N SER A 407 18.86 6.34 -26.44
CA SER A 407 17.60 6.83 -27.01
C SER A 407 16.58 7.04 -25.89
N SER A 408 15.86 8.17 -25.89
CA SER A 408 14.89 8.47 -24.84
C SER A 408 13.68 7.54 -24.95
N ILE A 409 13.32 6.87 -23.85
CA ILE A 409 12.00 6.24 -23.71
C ILE A 409 10.99 7.35 -23.40
N THR A 410 9.86 7.34 -24.09
CA THR A 410 8.80 8.35 -23.99
C THR A 410 7.49 7.74 -23.51
N SER A 411 6.69 8.50 -22.76
CA SER A 411 5.30 8.18 -22.49
C SER A 411 4.40 8.56 -23.66
N LEU A 412 3.17 8.03 -23.67
CA LEU A 412 2.18 8.29 -24.73
C LEU A 412 1.74 9.76 -24.83
N ASP A 413 2.04 10.58 -23.83
CA ASP A 413 1.83 12.04 -23.83
C ASP A 413 3.04 12.83 -24.40
N GLY A 414 4.10 12.12 -24.84
CA GLY A 414 5.31 12.71 -25.39
C GLY A 414 6.37 13.09 -24.34
N SER A 415 6.15 12.85 -23.06
CA SER A 415 7.14 13.15 -22.02
C SER A 415 8.30 12.17 -22.06
N ASN A 416 9.54 12.67 -22.01
CA ASN A 416 10.73 11.83 -21.87
C ASN A 416 10.84 11.29 -20.45
N LEU A 417 11.05 9.98 -20.31
CA LEU A 417 11.36 9.38 -19.01
C LEU A 417 12.79 9.70 -18.60
N GLU A 418 12.96 10.00 -17.31
CA GLU A 418 14.29 10.21 -16.73
C GLU A 418 15.03 8.87 -16.61
N PHE A 419 16.25 8.82 -17.15
CA PHE A 419 17.19 7.75 -16.91
C PHE A 419 17.92 7.98 -15.59
N VAL A 420 17.89 6.99 -14.70
CA VAL A 420 18.52 7.06 -13.39
C VAL A 420 19.53 5.96 -13.19
N ASP A 421 20.61 6.28 -12.48
CA ASP A 421 21.62 5.30 -12.07
C ASP A 421 21.25 4.59 -10.76
N ASN A 422 20.30 5.13 -10.00
CA ASN A 422 19.85 4.59 -8.73
C ASN A 422 18.33 4.67 -8.61
N TYR A 423 17.70 3.57 -8.20
CA TYR A 423 16.25 3.52 -8.00
C TYR A 423 15.90 2.64 -6.79
N LYS A 424 14.88 3.04 -6.01
CA LYS A 424 14.41 2.26 -4.87
C LYS A 424 13.23 1.38 -5.28
N TYR A 425 13.50 0.12 -5.55
CA TYR A 425 12.49 -0.87 -5.95
C TYR A 425 12.16 -1.80 -4.77
N LEU A 426 10.87 -1.88 -4.38
CA LEU A 426 10.35 -2.75 -3.32
C LEU A 426 11.15 -2.72 -2.00
N GLY A 427 11.70 -1.55 -1.66
CA GLY A 427 12.48 -1.33 -0.43
C GLY A 427 14.00 -1.46 -0.58
N VAL A 428 14.49 -1.96 -1.71
CA VAL A 428 15.92 -2.13 -2.01
C VAL A 428 16.39 -1.03 -2.94
N TRP A 429 17.59 -0.48 -2.69
CA TRP A 429 18.20 0.48 -3.60
C TRP A 429 19.01 -0.29 -4.65
N LEU A 430 18.59 -0.19 -5.89
CA LEU A 430 19.27 -0.77 -7.05
C LEU A 430 20.10 0.32 -7.72
N ASP A 431 21.32 -0.02 -8.12
CA ASP A 431 22.16 0.80 -8.98
C ASP A 431 22.34 0.14 -10.35
N CYS A 432 22.61 0.94 -11.39
CA CYS A 432 22.78 0.48 -12.78
C CYS A 432 23.91 -0.56 -12.95
N LYS A 433 24.83 -0.67 -12.00
CA LYS A 433 25.93 -1.67 -11.98
C LYS A 433 25.63 -2.87 -11.08
N LEU A 434 24.50 -2.88 -10.39
CA LEU A 434 24.12 -3.86 -9.38
C LEU A 434 25.21 -4.10 -8.31
N SER A 435 25.90 -3.03 -7.91
CA SER A 435 26.90 -3.06 -6.83
C SER A 435 26.28 -3.11 -5.44
N PHE A 436 25.03 -2.67 -5.30
CA PHE A 436 24.30 -2.48 -4.05
C PHE A 436 24.96 -1.50 -3.06
N GLN A 437 25.96 -0.73 -3.51
CA GLN A 437 26.69 0.17 -2.62
C GLN A 437 25.78 1.25 -2.02
N THR A 438 24.86 1.79 -2.83
CA THR A 438 23.85 2.76 -2.38
C THR A 438 22.96 2.15 -1.28
N HIS A 439 22.54 0.90 -1.44
CA HIS A 439 21.74 0.19 -0.44
C HIS A 439 22.52 -0.02 0.86
N ILE A 440 23.75 -0.52 0.76
CA ILE A 440 24.63 -0.77 1.90
C ILE A 440 24.89 0.53 2.66
N ASN A 441 25.21 1.63 1.98
CA ASN A 441 25.45 2.93 2.60
C ASN A 441 24.20 3.45 3.33
N HIS A 442 23.02 3.31 2.71
CA HIS A 442 21.76 3.70 3.32
C HIS A 442 21.46 2.88 4.59
N LEU A 443 21.65 1.55 4.53
CA LEU A 443 21.48 0.67 5.69
C LEU A 443 22.49 1.00 6.79
N GLN A 444 23.76 1.17 6.46
CA GLN A 444 24.80 1.57 7.42
C GLN A 444 24.44 2.87 8.13
N SER A 445 23.99 3.90 7.41
CA SER A 445 23.55 5.17 7.99
C SER A 445 22.37 4.98 8.95
N LYS A 446 21.35 4.23 8.52
CA LYS A 446 20.17 3.93 9.34
C LYS A 446 20.54 3.15 10.60
N VAL A 447 21.39 2.13 10.48
CA VAL A 447 21.87 1.30 11.60
C VAL A 447 22.73 2.13 12.55
N LYS A 448 23.70 2.90 12.06
CA LYS A 448 24.53 3.81 12.88
C LYS A 448 23.66 4.80 13.67
N SER A 449 22.64 5.40 13.03
CA SER A 449 21.71 6.30 13.70
C SER A 449 20.96 5.60 14.84
N ARG A 450 20.48 4.37 14.61
CA ARG A 450 19.77 3.57 15.63
C ARG A 450 20.70 3.16 16.78
N ILE A 451 21.89 2.63 16.48
CA ILE A 451 22.89 2.27 17.49
C ILE A 451 23.29 3.51 18.32
N GLY A 452 23.53 4.66 17.66
CA GLY A 452 23.86 5.90 18.34
C GLY A 452 22.73 6.38 19.26
N PHE A 453 21.47 6.26 18.84
CA PHE A 453 20.31 6.54 19.69
C PHE A 453 20.27 5.63 20.93
N LEU A 454 20.44 4.32 20.75
CA LEU A 454 20.43 3.35 21.84
C LEU A 454 21.59 3.59 22.81
N PHE A 455 22.79 3.89 22.30
CA PHE A 455 23.96 4.17 23.12
C PHE A 455 23.79 5.45 23.95
N ARG A 456 23.29 6.55 23.36
CA ARG A 456 23.02 7.79 24.10
C ARG A 456 21.99 7.60 25.21
N ASN A 457 21.05 6.69 25.01
CA ASN A 457 19.99 6.38 25.96
C ASN A 457 20.30 5.15 26.84
N LYS A 458 21.53 4.62 26.83
CA LYS A 458 21.89 3.37 27.54
C LYS A 458 21.60 3.38 29.04
N ALA A 459 21.59 4.56 29.65
CA ALA A 459 21.28 4.75 31.07
C ALA A 459 19.78 4.58 31.36
N SER A 460 18.92 4.83 30.38
CA SER A 460 17.46 4.72 30.48
C SER A 460 16.94 3.29 30.37
N PHE A 461 17.76 2.36 29.87
CA PHE A 461 17.40 0.95 29.74
C PHE A 461 17.89 0.15 30.96
N THR A 462 16.98 -0.60 31.60
CA THR A 462 17.34 -1.64 32.58
C THR A 462 18.13 -2.77 31.91
N HIS A 463 18.81 -3.62 32.68
CA HIS A 463 19.50 -4.79 32.10
C HIS A 463 18.52 -5.70 31.32
N ALA A 464 17.36 -5.98 31.92
CA ALA A 464 16.28 -6.70 31.26
C ALA A 464 15.82 -6.02 29.96
N ALA A 465 15.62 -4.70 29.96
CA ALA A 465 15.23 -3.96 28.76
C ALA A 465 16.28 -4.04 27.64
N LYS A 466 17.57 -4.01 27.98
CA LYS A 466 18.65 -4.20 27.00
C LYS A 466 18.62 -5.60 26.39
N HIS A 467 18.39 -6.63 27.21
CA HIS A 467 18.26 -8.00 26.73
C HIS A 467 17.03 -8.19 25.84
N THR A 468 15.88 -7.64 26.23
CA THR A 468 14.66 -7.61 25.39
C THR A 468 14.92 -6.90 24.07
N LEU A 469 15.68 -5.80 24.08
CA LEU A 469 16.03 -5.08 22.86
C LEU A 469 16.83 -5.94 21.89
N VAL A 470 17.83 -6.69 22.38
CA VAL A 470 18.59 -7.62 21.55
C VAL A 470 17.69 -8.73 21.01
N LYS A 471 16.88 -9.36 21.88
CA LYS A 471 15.94 -10.44 21.51
C LYS A 471 14.87 -10.04 20.50
N LEU A 472 14.45 -8.77 20.47
CA LEU A 472 13.44 -8.29 19.54
C LEU A 472 14.03 -7.73 18.24
N THR A 473 15.36 -7.63 18.14
CA THR A 473 16.05 -7.07 16.97
C THR A 473 16.77 -8.14 16.13
N ILE A 474 17.22 -9.23 16.77
CA ILE A 474 17.72 -10.46 16.16
C ILE A 474 16.53 -11.40 15.99
#